data_AF-A0A543I610-F1
#
_entry.id   AF-A0A543I610-F1
#
_cell.length_a   1.000
_cell.length_b   1.000
_cell.length_c   1.000
_cell.angle_alpha   90.00
_cell.angle_beta   90.00
_cell.angle_gamma   90.00
#
_symmetry.space_group_name_H-M   'P 1'
#
loop_
_entity.id
_entity.type
_entity.pdbx_description
1 polymer ?
#
loop_
_entity_poly.entity_id
_entity_poly.type
_entity_poly.pdbx_seq_one_letter_code
_entity_poly.pdbx_strand_id
1 'polypeptide(L)'
;MNSHRNYTLQGTAGARAMSVEDAAANIKASFEALQLLGAPLRGPWQVNYKDPIDVTDEKALRAHILGSPFKDDEGMPSPEDGYGPGFQLGDWQVPNSVVTDLGKFNIWLSPFKNQSLMTASVSLTFEGDNFTVPACQNAEELVKSFARIWRPENFAFTDDKLLALRRERVTRSRASGLPSWGYVSWVSDQVSRQLESVEGAATFRYGTGTLIVTDTWEAEQAADVWQLLLDTKRLRTAPKIQEYPPTFL
;
A
#
# COMPACT_ATOMS: atom_id res chain seq x y z
N MET A 1 22.06 -6.83 18.53
CA MET A 1 21.13 -7.36 17.51
C MET A 1 20.80 -6.21 16.59
N ASN A 2 21.26 -6.24 15.33
CA ASN A 2 20.84 -5.25 14.34
C ASN A 2 19.35 -5.49 14.07
N SER A 3 18.49 -4.56 14.51
CA SER A 3 17.10 -4.59 14.10
C SER A 3 17.08 -4.27 12.61
N HIS A 4 16.91 -5.30 11.77
CA HIS A 4 16.67 -5.09 10.35
C HIS A 4 15.48 -4.12 10.23
N ARG A 5 15.71 -2.95 9.64
CA ARG A 5 14.63 -1.99 9.40
C ARG A 5 13.78 -2.58 8.28
N ASN A 6 12.48 -2.65 8.50
CA ASN A 6 11.52 -3.12 7.52
C ASN A 6 10.60 -1.96 7.18
N TYR A 7 10.54 -1.57 5.92
CA TYR A 7 9.62 -0.54 5.45
C TYR A 7 8.57 -1.15 4.55
N THR A 8 7.36 -0.61 4.63
CA THR A 8 6.22 -1.05 3.83
C THR A 8 5.52 0.16 3.25
N LEU A 9 5.31 0.15 1.93
CA LEU A 9 4.31 0.95 1.26
C LEU A 9 3.00 0.16 1.26
N GLN A 10 1.97 0.68 1.91
CA GLN A 10 0.66 0.02 1.94
C GLN A 10 -0.49 0.99 1.66
N GLY A 11 -1.51 0.49 0.98
CA GLY A 11 -2.71 1.26 0.68
C GLY A 11 -3.89 0.37 0.33
N THR A 12 -5.10 0.90 0.56
CA THR A 12 -6.35 0.22 0.21
C THR A 12 -7.15 1.12 -0.73
N ALA A 13 -7.50 0.60 -1.89
CA ALA A 13 -8.54 1.16 -2.73
C ALA A 13 -9.91 0.77 -2.15
N GLY A 14 -10.76 1.77 -1.92
CA GLY A 14 -12.15 1.55 -1.54
C GLY A 14 -12.91 0.72 -2.59
N ALA A 15 -14.12 0.31 -2.25
CA ALA A 15 -14.97 -0.50 -3.12
C ALA A 15 -15.24 0.22 -4.45
N ARG A 16 -14.82 -0.38 -5.56
CA ARG A 16 -15.03 0.16 -6.92
C ARG A 16 -15.09 -0.96 -7.96
N ALA A 17 -15.58 -0.66 -9.15
CA ALA A 17 -15.45 -1.57 -10.28
C ALA A 17 -13.96 -1.75 -10.62
N MET A 18 -13.47 -2.99 -10.57
CA MET A 18 -12.14 -3.38 -11.01
C MET A 18 -12.25 -4.79 -11.60
N SER A 19 -11.70 -4.98 -12.78
CA SER A 19 -11.55 -6.28 -13.42
C SER A 19 -10.17 -6.90 -13.13
N VAL A 20 -9.99 -8.17 -13.47
CA VAL A 20 -8.66 -8.82 -13.46
C VAL A 20 -7.72 -8.10 -14.43
N GLU A 21 -8.25 -7.61 -15.56
CA GLU A 21 -7.52 -6.84 -16.56
C GLU A 21 -7.03 -5.50 -16.01
N ASP A 22 -7.88 -4.78 -15.26
CA ASP A 22 -7.48 -3.55 -14.57
C ASP A 22 -6.38 -3.83 -13.53
N ALA A 23 -6.48 -4.94 -12.79
CA ALA A 23 -5.48 -5.33 -11.82
C ALA A 23 -4.14 -5.68 -12.49
N ALA A 24 -4.15 -6.42 -13.60
CA ALA A 24 -2.94 -6.73 -14.37
C ALA A 24 -2.26 -5.46 -14.89
N ALA A 25 -3.03 -4.51 -15.44
CA ALA A 25 -2.51 -3.22 -15.90
C ALA A 25 -1.89 -2.41 -14.75
N ASN A 26 -2.52 -2.39 -13.58
CA ASN A 26 -1.97 -1.70 -12.39
C ASN A 26 -0.70 -2.36 -11.86
N ILE A 27 -0.63 -3.70 -11.86
CA ILE A 27 0.57 -4.44 -11.47
C ILE A 27 1.72 -4.12 -12.42
N LYS A 28 1.48 -4.17 -13.74
CA LYS A 28 2.48 -3.78 -14.75
C LYS A 28 2.98 -2.35 -14.54
N ALA A 29 2.07 -1.39 -14.40
CA ALA A 29 2.43 0.01 -14.16
C ALA A 29 3.21 0.19 -12.85
N SER A 30 2.98 -0.65 -11.84
CA SER A 30 3.75 -0.65 -10.59
C SER A 30 5.19 -1.10 -10.85
N PHE A 31 5.41 -2.12 -11.68
CA PHE A 31 6.75 -2.55 -12.08
C PHE A 31 7.45 -1.52 -12.97
N GLU A 32 6.75 -0.86 -13.88
CA GLU A 32 7.29 0.26 -14.67
C GLU A 32 7.75 1.40 -13.76
N ALA A 33 6.97 1.73 -12.71
CA ALA A 33 7.39 2.71 -11.71
C ALA A 33 8.66 2.25 -10.97
N LEU A 34 8.73 0.99 -10.54
CA LEU A 34 9.91 0.43 -9.88
C LEU A 34 11.15 0.41 -10.79
N GLN A 35 10.97 0.20 -12.11
CA GLN A 35 12.05 0.25 -13.08
C GLN A 35 12.68 1.65 -13.17
N LEU A 36 11.87 2.71 -13.11
CA LEU A 36 12.33 4.10 -13.14
C LEU A 36 13.16 4.48 -11.91
N LEU A 37 12.96 3.80 -10.77
CA LEU A 37 13.74 4.02 -9.54
C LEU A 37 15.15 3.40 -9.60
N GLY A 38 15.43 2.56 -10.60
CA GLY A 38 16.74 1.96 -10.79
C GLY A 38 17.04 0.77 -9.87
N ALA A 39 18.31 0.35 -9.86
CA ALA A 39 18.75 -0.76 -9.03
C ALA A 39 18.83 -0.36 -7.54
N PRO A 40 18.49 -1.26 -6.61
CA PRO A 40 18.07 -2.65 -6.84
C PRO A 40 16.55 -2.84 -6.96
N LEU A 41 15.75 -1.78 -6.79
CA LEU A 41 14.27 -1.84 -6.79
C LEU A 41 13.66 -2.33 -8.12
N ARG A 42 14.36 -2.10 -9.24
CA ARG A 42 13.91 -2.49 -10.59
C ARG A 42 13.76 -3.99 -10.84
N GLY A 43 14.33 -4.88 -10.02
CA GLY A 43 14.28 -6.32 -10.26
C GLY A 43 15.65 -7.01 -10.37
N PRO A 44 15.65 -8.32 -10.64
CA PRO A 44 14.53 -9.11 -11.17
C PRO A 44 13.48 -9.48 -10.11
N TRP A 45 12.20 -9.26 -10.44
CA TRP A 45 11.05 -9.72 -9.64
C TRP A 45 10.57 -11.10 -10.09
N GLN A 46 10.08 -11.92 -9.17
CA GLN A 46 9.68 -13.31 -9.40
C GLN A 46 8.32 -13.59 -8.75
N VAL A 47 7.50 -14.53 -9.27
CA VAL A 47 6.21 -14.89 -8.63
C VAL A 47 6.38 -15.81 -7.43
N ASN A 48 7.43 -16.62 -7.45
CA ASN A 48 7.85 -17.46 -6.34
C ASN A 48 9.36 -17.70 -6.47
N TYR A 49 9.91 -18.51 -5.56
CA TYR A 49 11.35 -18.78 -5.47
C TYR A 49 11.99 -19.46 -6.70
N LYS A 50 11.19 -20.03 -7.60
CA LYS A 50 11.64 -20.83 -8.76
C LYS A 50 11.27 -20.21 -10.10
N ASP A 51 10.18 -19.47 -10.14
CA ASP A 51 9.52 -19.10 -11.38
C ASP A 51 9.69 -17.59 -11.61
N PRO A 52 10.66 -17.18 -12.45
CA PRO A 52 10.73 -15.80 -12.89
C PRO A 52 9.45 -15.47 -13.65
N ILE A 53 8.97 -14.24 -13.48
CA ILE A 53 7.87 -13.72 -14.28
C ILE A 53 8.36 -12.57 -15.13
N ASP A 54 8.00 -12.60 -16.40
CA ASP A 54 8.09 -11.41 -17.21
C ASP A 54 6.98 -10.45 -16.79
N VAL A 55 7.31 -9.52 -15.90
CA VAL A 55 6.39 -8.48 -15.41
C VAL A 55 5.96 -7.49 -16.50
N THR A 56 6.55 -7.56 -17.70
CA THR A 56 6.14 -6.76 -18.85
C THR A 56 5.08 -7.47 -19.71
N ASP A 57 4.92 -8.79 -19.55
CA ASP A 57 3.91 -9.57 -20.25
C ASP A 57 2.57 -9.58 -19.49
N GLU A 58 1.61 -8.80 -19.99
CA GLU A 58 0.25 -8.72 -19.43
C GLU A 58 -0.48 -10.06 -19.40
N LYS A 59 -0.18 -10.98 -20.35
CA LYS A 59 -0.79 -12.33 -20.33
C LYS A 59 -0.22 -13.17 -19.21
N ALA A 60 1.09 -13.08 -18.96
CA ALA A 60 1.74 -13.74 -17.84
C ALA A 60 1.22 -13.21 -16.51
N LEU A 61 1.09 -11.88 -16.36
CA LEU A 61 0.49 -11.26 -15.19
C LEU A 61 -0.96 -11.71 -14.98
N ARG A 62 -1.78 -11.71 -16.04
CA ARG A 62 -3.16 -12.17 -15.96
C ARG A 62 -3.25 -13.64 -15.53
N ALA A 63 -2.42 -14.51 -16.12
CA ALA A 63 -2.37 -15.91 -15.74
C ALA A 63 -1.97 -16.10 -14.27
N HIS A 64 -1.01 -15.31 -13.78
CA HIS A 64 -0.60 -15.33 -12.37
C HIS A 64 -1.72 -14.90 -11.42
N ILE A 65 -2.45 -13.83 -11.75
CA ILE A 65 -3.60 -13.38 -10.94
C ILE A 65 -4.65 -14.49 -10.85
N LEU A 66 -5.07 -15.04 -12.00
CA LEU A 66 -6.09 -16.09 -12.05
C LEU A 66 -5.63 -17.41 -11.41
N GLY A 67 -4.32 -17.67 -11.41
CA GLY A 67 -3.70 -18.79 -10.72
C GLY A 67 -3.54 -18.61 -9.21
N SER A 68 -3.90 -17.42 -8.68
CA SER A 68 -3.76 -17.07 -7.26
C SER A 68 -5.10 -16.75 -6.57
N PRO A 69 -6.15 -17.59 -6.71
CA PRO A 69 -7.42 -17.35 -6.00
C PRO A 69 -7.22 -17.50 -4.48
N PHE A 70 -8.09 -16.85 -3.71
CA PHE A 70 -8.17 -17.16 -2.28
C PHE A 70 -8.62 -18.60 -2.07
N LYS A 71 -8.39 -19.09 -0.84
CA LYS A 71 -8.76 -20.43 -0.43
C LYS A 71 -9.87 -20.33 0.60
N ASP A 72 -10.86 -21.18 0.49
CA ASP A 72 -11.90 -21.35 1.50
C ASP A 72 -11.35 -22.02 2.76
N ASP A 73 -12.22 -22.25 3.75
CA ASP A 73 -11.87 -22.89 5.02
C ASP A 73 -11.38 -24.34 4.84
N GLU A 74 -11.66 -24.98 3.70
CA GLU A 74 -11.23 -26.33 3.34
C GLU A 74 -9.90 -26.32 2.55
N GLY A 75 -9.37 -25.14 2.25
CA GLY A 75 -8.14 -24.95 1.48
C GLY A 75 -8.33 -25.03 -0.03
N MET A 76 -9.57 -25.06 -0.52
CA MET A 76 -9.92 -25.15 -1.93
C MET A 76 -9.95 -23.76 -2.57
N PRO A 77 -9.50 -23.62 -3.84
CA PRO A 77 -9.60 -22.37 -4.58
C PRO A 77 -11.03 -21.82 -4.64
N SER A 78 -11.21 -20.56 -4.22
CA SER A 78 -12.46 -19.79 -4.22
C SER A 78 -12.25 -18.47 -4.98
N PRO A 79 -12.37 -18.48 -6.33
CA PRO A 79 -12.29 -17.26 -7.14
C PRO A 79 -13.36 -16.20 -6.78
N GLU A 80 -14.49 -16.64 -6.25
CA GLU A 80 -15.57 -15.80 -5.76
C GLU A 80 -15.20 -14.99 -4.51
N ASP A 81 -14.18 -15.41 -3.75
CA ASP A 81 -13.65 -14.63 -2.64
C ASP A 81 -12.56 -13.65 -3.09
N GLY A 82 -12.01 -13.87 -4.29
CA GLY A 82 -11.05 -13.00 -4.95
C GLY A 82 -9.68 -13.64 -5.18
N TYR A 83 -8.65 -12.80 -5.29
CA TYR A 83 -7.30 -13.19 -5.71
C TYR A 83 -6.21 -12.51 -4.88
N GLY A 84 -5.10 -13.21 -4.65
CA GLY A 84 -3.97 -12.76 -3.85
C GLY A 84 -2.60 -12.94 -4.55
N PRO A 85 -2.35 -12.33 -5.72
CA PRO A 85 -1.05 -12.48 -6.38
C PRO A 85 0.06 -11.81 -5.57
N GLY A 86 1.18 -12.51 -5.44
CA GLY A 86 2.40 -12.03 -4.80
C GLY A 86 3.61 -12.10 -5.73
N PHE A 87 4.58 -11.22 -5.47
CA PHE A 87 5.86 -11.13 -6.16
C PHE A 87 7.00 -10.89 -5.17
N GLN A 88 8.20 -11.34 -5.50
CA GLN A 88 9.37 -11.30 -4.64
C GLN A 88 10.59 -10.73 -5.38
N LEU A 89 11.46 -10.04 -4.63
CA LEU A 89 12.74 -9.48 -5.06
C LEU A 89 13.83 -9.89 -4.07
N GLY A 90 15.00 -10.29 -4.58
CA GLY A 90 16.14 -10.73 -3.78
C GLY A 90 16.38 -12.24 -3.83
N ASP A 91 17.57 -12.66 -3.38
CA ASP A 91 18.02 -14.05 -3.45
C ASP A 91 17.60 -14.84 -2.22
N TRP A 92 16.50 -15.57 -2.35
CA TRP A 92 16.07 -16.58 -1.37
C TRP A 92 16.97 -17.84 -1.35
N GLN A 93 18.04 -17.87 -2.17
CA GLN A 93 18.81 -19.08 -2.45
C GLN A 93 20.29 -18.95 -2.06
N VAL A 94 20.57 -19.10 -0.77
CA VAL A 94 21.52 -20.14 -0.36
C VAL A 94 20.84 -20.93 0.77
N PRO A 95 20.66 -22.26 0.66
CA PRO A 95 20.29 -23.08 1.80
C PRO A 95 21.28 -22.80 2.95
N ASN A 96 20.78 -22.41 4.12
CA ASN A 96 21.56 -21.96 5.28
C ASN A 96 22.22 -20.56 5.17
N SER A 97 21.85 -19.71 4.20
CA SER A 97 22.17 -18.27 4.30
C SER A 97 21.07 -17.53 5.05
N VAL A 98 21.48 -16.65 5.94
CA VAL A 98 20.62 -15.56 6.41
C VAL A 98 20.32 -14.67 5.22
N VAL A 99 19.12 -14.78 4.65
CA VAL A 99 18.65 -13.81 3.64
C VAL A 99 18.42 -12.50 4.38
N THR A 100 19.25 -11.51 4.10
CA THR A 100 19.24 -10.23 4.84
C THR A 100 18.45 -9.15 4.14
N ASP A 101 18.25 -9.28 2.83
CA ASP A 101 17.57 -8.32 1.98
C ASP A 101 16.44 -8.99 1.19
N LEU A 102 15.20 -8.49 1.35
CA LEU A 102 14.02 -8.99 0.65
C LEU A 102 13.09 -7.87 0.21
N GLY A 103 12.52 -7.98 -0.99
CA GLY A 103 11.37 -7.22 -1.43
C GLY A 103 10.16 -8.12 -1.64
N LYS A 104 8.97 -7.68 -1.23
CA LYS A 104 7.71 -8.40 -1.46
C LYS A 104 6.67 -7.42 -1.97
N PHE A 105 5.99 -7.78 -3.05
CA PHE A 105 4.88 -7.01 -3.59
C PHE A 105 3.63 -7.89 -3.62
N ASN A 106 2.66 -7.58 -2.76
CA ASN A 106 1.44 -8.37 -2.59
C ASN A 106 0.22 -7.50 -2.91
N ILE A 107 -0.73 -8.11 -3.61
CA ILE A 107 -2.02 -7.50 -3.91
C ILE A 107 -3.10 -8.43 -3.40
N TRP A 108 -4.10 -7.89 -2.72
CA TRP A 108 -5.32 -8.59 -2.34
C TRP A 108 -6.49 -7.96 -3.05
N LEU A 109 -7.12 -8.71 -3.94
CA LEU A 109 -8.33 -8.34 -4.66
C LEU A 109 -9.48 -9.13 -4.06
N SER A 110 -10.51 -8.48 -3.55
CA SER A 110 -11.67 -9.17 -2.97
C SER A 110 -12.96 -8.50 -3.42
N PRO A 111 -14.01 -9.25 -3.79
CA PRO A 111 -15.30 -8.65 -4.11
C PRO A 111 -15.96 -8.07 -2.84
N PHE A 112 -16.64 -6.95 -3.03
CA PHE A 112 -17.52 -6.40 -2.02
C PHE A 112 -18.81 -7.23 -1.96
N LYS A 113 -19.50 -7.26 -0.80
CA LYS A 113 -20.66 -8.15 -0.52
C LYS A 113 -21.85 -8.10 -1.51
N ASN A 114 -21.80 -7.25 -2.53
CA ASN A 114 -22.65 -7.29 -3.72
C ASN A 114 -21.72 -7.33 -4.96
N GLN A 115 -21.75 -8.45 -5.69
CA GLN A 115 -20.75 -9.00 -6.63
C GLN A 115 -20.22 -8.10 -7.77
N SER A 116 -20.58 -6.82 -7.85
CA SER A 116 -20.17 -5.90 -8.93
C SER A 116 -19.04 -4.93 -8.55
N LEU A 117 -18.60 -4.92 -7.29
CA LEU A 117 -17.50 -4.07 -6.81
C LEU A 117 -16.39 -4.94 -6.23
N MET A 118 -15.14 -4.50 -6.37
CA MET A 118 -13.98 -5.09 -5.72
C MET A 118 -13.27 -4.06 -4.84
N THR A 119 -12.64 -4.54 -3.78
CA THR A 119 -11.61 -3.82 -3.02
C THR A 119 -10.25 -4.35 -3.43
N ALA A 120 -9.25 -3.47 -3.45
CA ALA A 120 -7.86 -3.83 -3.69
C ALA A 120 -7.01 -3.30 -2.54
N SER A 121 -6.30 -4.19 -1.85
CA SER A 121 -5.23 -3.80 -0.92
C SER A 121 -3.89 -4.11 -1.57
N VAL A 122 -2.95 -3.18 -1.42
CA VAL A 122 -1.64 -3.24 -2.05
C VAL A 122 -0.60 -3.06 -0.96
N SER A 123 0.39 -3.95 -0.93
CA SER A 123 1.53 -3.86 -0.03
C SER A 123 2.83 -4.14 -0.76
N LEU A 124 3.79 -3.25 -0.59
CA LEU A 124 5.16 -3.39 -1.08
C LEU A 124 6.10 -3.24 0.11
N THR A 125 6.72 -4.33 0.52
CA THR A 125 7.58 -4.43 1.70
C THR A 125 9.04 -4.59 1.29
N PHE A 126 9.93 -3.94 2.02
CA PHE A 126 11.38 -4.03 1.89
C PHE A 126 11.99 -4.37 3.24
N GLU A 127 12.86 -5.36 3.25
CA GLU A 127 13.65 -5.82 4.39
C GLU A 127 15.12 -5.74 3.97
N GLY A 128 16.00 -5.36 4.91
CA GLY A 128 17.45 -5.28 4.67
C GLY A 128 17.93 -3.97 4.05
N ASP A 129 19.16 -3.57 4.38
CA ASP A 129 19.71 -2.27 4.02
C ASP A 129 19.82 -2.06 2.50
N ASN A 130 20.05 -3.13 1.72
CA ASN A 130 20.18 -3.02 0.26
C ASN A 130 18.86 -2.65 -0.41
N PHE A 131 17.69 -2.95 0.19
CA PHE A 131 16.40 -2.54 -0.34
C PHE A 131 15.79 -1.37 0.42
N THR A 132 15.95 -1.33 1.75
CA THR A 132 15.32 -0.32 2.61
C THR A 132 15.93 1.06 2.41
N VAL A 133 17.26 1.18 2.26
CA VAL A 133 17.91 2.48 2.02
C VAL A 133 17.45 3.09 0.69
N PRO A 134 17.50 2.37 -0.46
CA PRO A 134 16.93 2.89 -1.71
C PRO A 134 15.43 3.16 -1.64
N ALA A 135 14.65 2.33 -0.93
CA ALA A 135 13.22 2.55 -0.76
C ALA A 135 12.93 3.84 0.02
N CYS A 136 13.66 4.12 1.10
CA CYS A 136 13.53 5.37 1.85
C CYS A 136 13.92 6.59 1.01
N GLN A 137 15.03 6.51 0.26
CA GLN A 137 15.47 7.57 -0.65
C GLN A 137 14.44 7.89 -1.74
N ASN A 138 13.62 6.90 -2.13
CA ASN A 138 12.59 7.02 -3.16
C ASN A 138 11.17 6.99 -2.58
N ALA A 139 10.97 7.13 -1.26
CA ALA A 139 9.67 6.92 -0.63
C ALA A 139 8.59 7.86 -1.17
N GLU A 140 8.94 9.11 -1.45
CA GLU A 140 8.01 10.07 -2.04
C GLU A 140 7.56 9.64 -3.44
N GLU A 141 8.49 9.22 -4.30
CA GLU A 141 8.18 8.78 -5.66
C GLU A 141 7.39 7.45 -5.65
N LEU A 142 7.75 6.53 -4.76
CA LEU A 142 7.00 5.29 -4.52
C LEU A 142 5.53 5.61 -4.16
N VAL A 143 5.30 6.47 -3.17
CA VAL A 143 3.94 6.84 -2.74
C VAL A 143 3.20 7.55 -3.88
N LYS A 144 3.84 8.50 -4.56
CA LYS A 144 3.25 9.25 -5.69
C LYS A 144 2.85 8.35 -6.85
N SER A 145 3.73 7.43 -7.24
CA SER A 145 3.50 6.50 -8.35
C SER A 145 2.37 5.53 -8.01
N PHE A 146 2.41 4.91 -6.83
CA PHE A 146 1.38 3.94 -6.42
C PHE A 146 0.03 4.60 -6.17
N ALA A 147 0.00 5.83 -5.62
CA ALA A 147 -1.25 6.61 -5.51
C ALA A 147 -1.86 6.90 -6.88
N ARG A 148 -1.05 7.20 -7.91
CA ARG A 148 -1.54 7.43 -9.27
C ARG A 148 -2.07 6.15 -9.93
N ILE A 149 -1.36 5.05 -9.76
CA ILE A 149 -1.68 3.74 -10.37
C ILE A 149 -2.94 3.16 -9.73
N TRP A 150 -2.90 2.96 -8.42
CA TRP A 150 -3.94 2.24 -7.71
C TRP A 150 -5.06 3.15 -7.21
N ARG A 151 -4.90 4.48 -7.23
CA ARG A 151 -5.92 5.46 -6.81
C ARG A 151 -6.64 5.04 -5.53
N PRO A 152 -5.91 4.81 -4.43
CA PRO A 152 -6.52 4.27 -3.22
C PRO A 152 -7.34 5.35 -2.50
N GLU A 153 -7.89 5.00 -1.35
CA GLU A 153 -8.31 6.00 -0.37
C GLU A 153 -7.12 6.63 0.35
N ASN A 154 -6.08 5.83 0.61
CA ASN A 154 -4.81 6.26 1.20
C ASN A 154 -3.65 5.32 0.81
N PHE A 155 -2.43 5.86 0.78
CA PHE A 155 -1.16 5.12 0.75
C PHE A 155 -0.24 5.66 1.83
N ALA A 156 0.57 4.79 2.44
CA ALA A 156 1.60 5.20 3.39
C ALA A 156 2.85 4.35 3.24
N PHE A 157 4.00 5.00 3.16
CA PHE A 157 5.32 4.40 3.36
C PHE A 157 5.69 4.49 4.85
N THR A 158 5.80 3.35 5.52
CA THR A 158 5.80 3.24 6.98
C THR A 158 6.65 2.06 7.45
N ASP A 159 6.76 1.87 8.76
CA ASP A 159 7.39 0.70 9.38
C ASP A 159 6.51 0.13 10.51
N ASP A 160 6.90 -1.03 11.05
CA ASP A 160 6.16 -1.67 12.13
C ASP A 160 6.12 -0.83 13.41
N LYS A 161 7.15 -0.02 13.68
CA LYS A 161 7.24 0.82 14.87
C LYS A 161 6.21 1.94 14.83
N LEU A 162 6.12 2.67 13.71
CA LEU A 162 5.14 3.72 13.52
C LEU A 162 3.71 3.17 13.52
N LEU A 163 3.50 1.98 12.92
CA LEU A 163 2.19 1.31 12.97
C LEU A 163 1.83 0.82 14.38
N ALA A 164 2.79 0.42 15.20
CA ALA A 164 2.55 0.09 16.61
C ALA A 164 2.16 1.33 17.42
N LEU A 165 2.89 2.44 17.25
CA LEU A 165 2.58 3.72 17.90
C LEU A 165 1.21 4.26 17.49
N ARG A 166 0.83 4.12 16.21
CA ARG A 166 -0.53 4.43 15.75
C ARG A 166 -1.57 3.66 16.56
N ARG A 167 -1.39 2.35 16.75
CA ARG A 167 -2.34 1.51 17.51
C ARG A 167 -2.46 1.95 18.96
N GLU A 168 -1.35 2.33 19.60
CA GLU A 168 -1.32 2.84 20.96
C GLU A 168 -2.05 4.20 21.09
N ARG A 169 -1.74 5.14 20.20
CA ARG A 169 -2.19 6.54 20.27
C ARG A 169 -3.62 6.74 19.79
N VAL A 170 -4.13 5.89 18.89
CA VAL A 170 -5.49 6.00 18.35
C VAL A 170 -6.58 5.42 19.28
N THR A 171 -6.26 5.04 20.52
CA THR A 171 -7.17 4.32 21.43
C THR A 171 -8.44 5.06 21.89
N ARG A 172 -8.69 6.34 21.52
CA ARG A 172 -9.91 7.07 21.92
C ARG A 172 -10.54 8.01 20.89
N SER A 173 -9.95 8.19 19.71
CA SER A 173 -10.58 9.05 18.69
C SER A 173 -11.59 8.24 17.87
N ARG A 174 -12.80 8.78 17.67
CA ARG A 174 -13.96 8.16 16.98
C ARG A 174 -13.71 7.85 15.48
N ALA A 175 -12.47 7.75 15.02
CA ALA A 175 -12.15 7.73 13.62
C ALA A 175 -11.68 6.34 13.18
N SER A 176 -12.62 5.39 13.22
CA SER A 176 -12.56 4.26 12.28
C SER A 176 -12.59 4.87 10.86
N GLY A 177 -11.54 4.62 10.07
CA GLY A 177 -11.39 5.19 8.72
C GLY A 177 -10.31 6.27 8.53
N LEU A 178 -9.39 6.46 9.48
CA LEU A 178 -8.21 7.31 9.24
C LEU A 178 -7.17 6.64 8.33
N PRO A 179 -6.45 7.41 7.50
CA PRO A 179 -5.41 6.91 6.61
C PRO A 179 -4.30 6.20 7.40
N SER A 180 -3.60 5.29 6.74
CA SER A 180 -2.39 4.67 7.28
C SER A 180 -1.36 5.76 7.64
N TRP A 181 -0.75 5.66 8.83
CA TRP A 181 0.31 6.59 9.24
C TRP A 181 1.62 6.15 8.58
N GLY A 182 2.30 7.08 7.92
CA GLY A 182 3.59 6.85 7.29
C GLY A 182 4.48 8.07 7.35
N TYR A 183 5.77 7.86 7.08
CA TYR A 183 6.77 8.91 6.91
C TYR A 183 6.50 9.72 5.64
N VAL A 184 6.04 9.02 4.59
CA VAL A 184 5.45 9.65 3.41
C VAL A 184 4.09 9.02 3.19
N SER A 185 3.04 9.82 3.10
CA SER A 185 1.67 9.34 2.95
C SER A 185 0.87 10.18 1.99
N TRP A 186 0.05 9.54 1.17
CA TRP A 186 -0.91 10.20 0.31
C TRP A 186 -2.34 9.89 0.79
N VAL A 187 -3.18 10.91 0.87
CA VAL A 187 -4.57 10.80 1.32
C VAL A 187 -5.49 11.39 0.26
N SER A 188 -6.48 10.61 -0.19
CA SER A 188 -7.47 11.04 -1.17
C SER A 188 -8.37 12.16 -0.65
N ASP A 189 -8.82 13.06 -1.53
CA ASP A 189 -9.84 14.07 -1.23
C ASP A 189 -11.20 13.48 -0.88
N GLN A 190 -11.40 12.19 -1.19
CA GLN A 190 -12.55 11.43 -0.74
C GLN A 190 -12.45 11.05 0.74
N VAL A 191 -11.24 11.02 1.29
CA VAL A 191 -11.01 10.72 2.70
C VAL A 191 -10.84 12.01 3.49
N SER A 192 -10.09 12.99 2.98
CA SER A 192 -9.85 14.26 3.66
C SER A 192 -9.62 15.43 2.71
N ARG A 193 -10.32 16.56 2.92
CA ARG A 193 -10.30 17.72 1.99
C ARG A 193 -9.54 18.95 2.47
N GLN A 194 -8.91 18.94 3.64
CA GLN A 194 -8.25 20.12 4.19
C GLN A 194 -7.06 19.71 5.02
N LEU A 195 -5.84 20.03 4.58
CA LEU A 195 -4.60 19.75 5.29
C LEU A 195 -3.75 21.02 5.32
N GLU A 196 -3.78 21.74 6.43
CA GLU A 196 -2.80 22.79 6.71
C GLU A 196 -1.50 22.13 7.20
N SER A 197 -0.35 22.72 6.86
CA SER A 197 0.96 22.26 7.34
C SER A 197 1.01 22.29 8.87
N VAL A 198 1.56 21.24 9.47
CA VAL A 198 1.93 21.20 10.90
C VAL A 198 3.44 21.26 11.02
N GLU A 199 3.93 21.68 12.19
CA GLU A 199 5.34 21.49 12.52
C GLU A 199 5.71 20.00 12.41
N GLY A 200 6.85 19.69 11.80
CA GLY A 200 7.29 18.30 11.57
C GLY A 200 6.75 17.62 10.30
N ALA A 201 5.89 18.27 9.51
CA ALA A 201 5.48 17.75 8.20
C ALA A 201 5.21 18.82 7.14
N ALA A 202 5.68 18.55 5.93
CA ALA A 202 5.25 19.24 4.73
C ALA A 202 3.97 18.61 4.19
N THR A 203 3.00 19.44 3.81
CA THR A 203 1.77 19.02 3.14
C THR A 203 1.67 19.70 1.78
N PHE A 204 1.36 18.94 0.74
CA PHE A 204 1.24 19.48 -0.62
C PHE A 204 0.21 18.73 -1.44
N ARG A 205 -0.42 19.46 -2.36
CA ARG A 205 -1.39 18.90 -3.30
C ARG A 205 -0.69 17.97 -4.29
N TYR A 206 -1.25 16.78 -4.47
CA TYR A 206 -0.79 15.83 -5.47
C TYR A 206 -1.99 15.06 -6.06
N GLY A 207 -2.32 15.37 -7.31
CA GLY A 207 -3.51 14.83 -7.98
C GLY A 207 -4.80 15.15 -7.23
N THR A 208 -5.61 14.13 -6.99
CA THR A 208 -6.91 14.21 -6.28
C THR A 208 -6.76 13.95 -4.78
N GLY A 209 -5.64 14.37 -4.20
CA GLY A 209 -5.32 14.13 -2.80
C GLY A 209 -4.18 15.00 -2.34
N THR A 210 -3.71 14.71 -1.13
CA THR A 210 -2.65 15.46 -0.47
C THR A 210 -1.53 14.50 -0.08
N LEU A 211 -0.30 14.87 -0.41
CA LEU A 211 0.91 14.20 0.07
C LEU A 211 1.36 14.86 1.37
N ILE A 212 1.72 14.04 2.33
CA ILE A 212 2.19 14.38 3.66
C ILE A 212 3.57 13.74 3.79
N VAL A 213 4.59 14.55 4.06
CA VAL A 213 5.97 14.11 4.23
C VAL A 213 6.44 14.58 5.59
N THR A 214 6.75 13.66 6.48
CA THR A 214 7.39 13.99 7.77
C THR A 214 8.84 14.39 7.50
N ASP A 215 9.36 15.35 8.26
CA ASP A 215 10.78 15.75 8.18
C ASP A 215 11.72 14.79 8.93
N THR A 216 11.16 13.73 9.51
CA THR A 216 11.84 12.73 10.33
C THR A 216 11.54 11.31 9.85
N TRP A 217 12.48 10.40 10.11
CA TRP A 217 12.34 8.95 9.96
C TRP A 217 12.23 8.23 11.31
N GLU A 218 12.18 8.98 12.42
CA GLU A 218 12.00 8.43 13.76
C GLU A 218 10.51 8.23 14.05
N ALA A 219 10.13 6.99 14.39
CA ALA A 219 8.73 6.59 14.50
C ALA A 219 7.94 7.38 15.55
N GLU A 220 8.55 7.70 16.70
CA GLU A 220 7.92 8.48 17.77
C GLU A 220 7.59 9.91 17.33
N GLN A 221 8.55 10.59 16.71
CA GLN A 221 8.37 11.94 16.20
C GLN A 221 7.35 11.97 15.05
N ALA A 222 7.43 11.02 14.11
CA ALA A 222 6.43 10.89 13.06
C ALA A 222 5.02 10.65 13.64
N ALA A 223 4.91 9.80 14.67
CA ALA A 223 3.66 9.57 15.37
C ALA A 223 3.12 10.83 16.08
N ASP A 224 4.00 11.70 16.61
CA ASP A 224 3.60 12.97 17.26
C ASP A 224 3.00 13.92 16.22
N VAL A 225 3.63 14.01 15.04
CA VAL A 225 3.15 14.79 13.90
C VAL A 225 1.77 14.32 13.43
N TRP A 226 1.59 13.00 13.30
CA TRP A 226 0.29 12.42 12.93
C TRP A 226 -0.79 12.68 13.98
N GLN A 227 -0.45 12.58 15.26
CA GLN A 227 -1.37 12.91 16.34
C GLN A 227 -1.79 14.39 16.27
N LEU A 228 -0.84 15.30 16.04
CA LEU A 228 -1.12 16.73 15.89
C LEU A 228 -2.02 17.04 14.69
N LEU A 229 -1.78 16.40 13.54
CA LEU A 229 -2.63 16.53 12.34
C LEU A 229 -4.09 16.13 12.63
N LEU A 230 -4.31 15.11 13.46
CA LEU A 230 -5.62 14.63 13.84
C LEU A 230 -6.30 15.53 14.88
N ASP A 231 -5.58 15.89 15.95
CA ASP A 231 -6.12 16.67 17.06
C ASP A 231 -6.53 18.09 16.64
N THR A 232 -5.80 18.67 15.70
CA THR A 232 -6.12 19.97 15.10
C THR A 232 -7.29 19.91 14.10
N LYS A 233 -7.87 18.73 13.86
CA LYS A 233 -8.92 18.48 12.84
C LYS A 233 -8.49 18.89 11.43
N ARG A 234 -7.19 18.88 11.17
CA ARG A 234 -6.55 19.05 9.85
C ARG A 234 -6.52 17.73 9.07
N LEU A 235 -6.99 16.65 9.67
CA LEU A 235 -7.43 15.44 8.98
C LEU A 235 -8.88 15.19 9.39
N ARG A 236 -9.82 15.43 8.47
CA ARG A 236 -11.23 15.07 8.66
C ARG A 236 -11.54 13.87 7.78
N THR A 237 -12.25 12.87 8.30
CA THR A 237 -12.95 11.88 7.47
C THR A 237 -14.02 12.61 6.66
N ALA A 238 -14.14 12.30 5.36
CA ALA A 238 -15.25 12.81 4.58
C ALA A 238 -16.57 12.34 5.21
N PRO A 239 -17.61 13.19 5.22
CA PRO A 239 -18.94 12.72 5.58
C PRO A 239 -19.29 11.57 4.65
N LYS A 240 -19.71 10.43 5.21
CA LYS A 240 -20.27 9.33 4.42
C LYS A 240 -21.31 9.93 3.47
N ILE A 241 -21.10 9.81 2.16
CA ILE A 241 -22.17 10.06 1.20
C ILE A 241 -23.23 9.01 1.51
N GLN A 242 -24.33 9.46 2.11
CA GLN A 242 -25.49 8.64 2.40
C GLN A 242 -26.24 8.46 1.08
N GLU A 243 -25.76 7.58 0.21
CA GLU A 243 -26.52 7.13 -0.96
C GLU A 243 -27.27 5.85 -0.62
N TYR A 244 -28.28 5.99 0.24
CA TYR A 244 -29.50 5.22 0.07
C TYR A 244 -30.56 6.23 -0.37
N PRO A 245 -31.15 6.10 -1.57
CA PRO A 245 -32.35 6.86 -1.86
C PRO A 245 -33.39 6.51 -0.78
N PRO A 246 -34.16 7.48 -0.26
CA PRO A 246 -35.27 7.16 0.60
C PRO A 246 -36.19 6.21 -0.16
N THR A 247 -36.34 5.00 0.35
CA THR A 247 -37.45 4.12 -0.01
C THR A 247 -38.71 4.86 0.45
N PHE A 248 -39.31 5.61 -0.47
CA PHE A 248 -40.70 6.01 -0.29
C PHE A 248 -41.54 4.74 -0.43
N LEU A 249 -42.37 4.54 0.59
CA LEU A 249 -43.32 3.43 0.79
C LEU A 249 -44.14 3.12 -0.47
#